data_AF-A0AAF0PH28-F1
#
_entry.id   AF-A0AAF0PH28-F1
#
_cell.length_a   1.000
_cell.length_b   1.000
_cell.length_c   1.000
_cell.angle_alpha   90.00
_cell.angle_beta   90.00
_cell.angle_gamma   90.00
#
_symmetry.space_group_name_H-M   'P 1'
#
loop_
_entity.id
_entity.type
_entity.pdbx_description
1 polymer ?
#
loop_
_entity_poly.entity_id
_entity_poly.type
_entity_poly.pdbx_seq_one_letter_code
_entity_poly.pdbx_strand_id
1 'polypeptide(L)'
;MGSQGTQGQRSFEDHLTNELRIALEDFTELSHVADWCAKMCASEGPQLATCAAICRDIAELAAFNEKLIARDSMFGPEIADTFIRIAREGLPELQQFQQHPHVAETISAIDRTMDSCTTLLEMVGGQSMGGQGTQGSMERSGGQGMGQQSMGGRGTSGQR
;
A
#
# COMPACT_ATOMS: atom_id res chain seq x y z
N MET A 1 39.69 1.96 7.29
CA MET A 1 38.49 2.45 8.00
C MET A 1 37.45 2.76 6.95
N GLY A 2 36.34 2.02 6.95
CA GLY A 2 35.37 1.96 5.86
C GLY A 2 34.44 3.17 5.80
N SER A 3 34.16 3.63 4.59
CA SER A 3 33.17 4.66 4.24
C SER A 3 32.29 4.14 3.09
N GLN A 4 31.63 2.99 3.28
CA GLN A 4 30.67 2.44 2.29
C GLN A 4 29.21 2.44 2.78
N GLY A 5 28.92 2.91 4.01
CA GLY A 5 27.56 2.92 4.56
C GLY A 5 26.69 4.13 4.20
N THR A 6 27.27 5.25 3.74
CA THR A 6 26.56 6.55 3.74
C THR A 6 25.88 6.91 2.42
N GLN A 7 26.24 6.28 1.30
CA GLN A 7 25.69 6.63 -0.03
C GLN A 7 24.34 5.95 -0.31
N GLY A 8 24.19 4.66 0.05
CA GLY A 8 22.92 3.95 -0.14
C GLY A 8 21.79 4.45 0.76
N GLN A 9 22.13 4.87 1.98
CA GLN A 9 21.13 5.33 2.96
C GLN A 9 20.50 6.69 2.58
N ARG A 10 21.27 7.62 2.01
CA ARG A 10 20.74 8.91 1.52
C ARG A 10 19.83 8.74 0.30
N SER A 11 20.24 7.93 -0.67
CA SER A 11 19.41 7.68 -1.86
C SER A 11 18.05 7.08 -1.50
N PHE A 12 18.00 6.21 -0.50
CA PHE A 12 16.76 5.62 -0.01
C PHE A 12 15.88 6.64 0.72
N GLU A 13 16.45 7.46 1.59
CA GLU A 13 15.74 8.51 2.33
C GLU A 13 15.22 9.62 1.39
N ASP A 14 15.99 9.97 0.35
CA ASP A 14 15.59 10.90 -0.70
C ASP A 14 14.43 10.36 -1.53
N HIS A 15 14.44 9.07 -1.86
CA HIS A 15 13.31 8.39 -2.52
C HIS A 15 12.08 8.43 -1.61
N LEU A 16 12.16 7.89 -0.39
CA LEU A 16 11.03 7.88 0.55
C LEU A 16 10.40 9.28 0.72
N THR A 17 11.22 10.33 0.76
CA THR A 17 10.76 11.73 0.82
C THR A 17 10.04 12.18 -0.46
N ASN A 18 10.51 11.75 -1.62
CA ASN A 18 9.88 12.01 -2.91
C ASN A 18 8.51 11.32 -3.01
N GLU A 19 8.42 10.05 -2.66
CA GLU A 19 7.15 9.32 -2.74
C GLU A 19 6.14 9.77 -1.69
N LEU A 20 6.58 10.18 -0.50
CA LEU A 20 5.73 10.87 0.48
C LEU A 20 5.14 12.16 -0.10
N ARG A 21 5.96 12.95 -0.81
CA ARG A 21 5.49 14.19 -1.46
C ARG A 21 4.46 13.89 -2.55
N ILE A 22 4.72 12.91 -3.41
CA ILE A 22 3.79 12.52 -4.48
C ILE A 22 2.45 12.09 -3.89
N ALA A 23 2.46 11.19 -2.89
CA ALA A 23 1.23 10.75 -2.24
C ALA A 23 0.48 11.92 -1.59
N LEU A 24 1.19 12.85 -0.93
CA LEU A 24 0.57 14.04 -0.33
C LEU A 24 -0.09 14.94 -1.38
N GLU A 25 0.58 15.20 -2.49
CA GLU A 25 0.05 15.99 -3.61
C GLU A 25 -1.18 15.31 -4.23
N ASP A 26 -1.12 13.99 -4.44
CA ASP A 26 -2.23 13.21 -4.98
C ASP A 26 -3.45 13.19 -4.06
N PHE A 27 -3.27 12.96 -2.77
CA PHE A 27 -4.38 13.03 -1.81
C PHE A 27 -4.98 14.43 -1.72
N THR A 28 -4.16 15.47 -1.81
CA THR A 28 -4.64 16.86 -1.84
C THR A 28 -5.51 17.12 -3.08
N GLU A 29 -5.04 16.73 -4.27
CA GLU A 29 -5.78 16.89 -5.51
C GLU A 29 -7.07 16.07 -5.51
N LEU A 30 -6.99 14.79 -5.12
CA LEU A 30 -8.15 13.91 -5.06
C LEU A 30 -9.24 14.46 -4.13
N SER A 31 -8.87 15.00 -2.97
CA SER A 31 -9.83 15.59 -2.04
C SER A 31 -10.66 16.71 -2.70
N HIS A 32 -10.02 17.55 -3.51
CA HIS A 32 -10.68 18.65 -4.20
C HIS A 32 -11.52 18.18 -5.38
N VAL A 33 -10.98 17.31 -6.24
CA VAL A 33 -11.65 16.82 -7.44
C VAL A 33 -12.88 15.99 -7.06
N ALA A 34 -12.77 15.11 -6.07
CA ALA A 34 -13.87 14.28 -5.62
C ALA A 34 -14.97 15.11 -4.93
N ASP A 35 -14.63 16.11 -4.10
CA ASP A 35 -15.63 17.01 -3.50
C ASP A 35 -16.37 17.84 -4.58
N TRP A 36 -15.64 18.31 -5.58
CA TRP A 36 -16.24 19.00 -6.72
C TRP A 36 -17.19 18.09 -7.50
N CYS A 37 -16.77 16.86 -7.83
CA CYS A 37 -17.61 15.87 -8.50
C CYS A 37 -18.87 15.55 -7.68
N ALA A 38 -18.75 15.39 -6.36
CA ALA A 38 -19.89 15.17 -5.48
C ALA A 38 -20.92 16.31 -5.57
N LYS A 39 -20.46 17.57 -5.63
CA LYS A 39 -21.32 18.76 -5.79
C LYS A 39 -21.97 18.82 -7.17
N MET A 40 -21.23 18.48 -8.23
CA MET A 40 -21.77 18.43 -9.59
C MET A 40 -22.86 17.36 -9.71
N CYS A 41 -22.57 16.13 -9.28
CA CYS A 41 -23.55 15.04 -9.24
C CYS A 41 -24.82 15.40 -8.45
N ALA A 42 -24.66 16.04 -7.29
CA ALA A 42 -25.81 16.48 -6.49
C ALA A 42 -26.66 17.55 -7.19
N SER A 43 -26.05 18.37 -8.06
CA SER A 43 -26.74 19.43 -8.81
C SER A 43 -27.48 18.94 -10.06
N GLU A 44 -27.02 17.84 -10.66
CA GLU A 44 -27.55 17.28 -11.92
C GLU A 44 -28.80 16.39 -11.73
N GLY A 45 -29.07 15.93 -10.51
CA GLY A 45 -30.33 15.28 -10.14
C GLY A 45 -30.19 13.94 -9.41
N PRO A 46 -31.31 13.34 -9.00
CA PRO A 46 -31.33 12.14 -8.16
C PRO A 46 -30.71 10.90 -8.82
N GLN A 47 -30.61 10.87 -10.15
CA GLN A 47 -29.97 9.78 -10.90
C GLN A 47 -28.47 9.64 -10.61
N LEU A 48 -27.81 10.69 -10.10
CA LEU A 48 -26.40 10.68 -9.71
C LEU A 48 -26.20 10.64 -8.19
N ALA A 49 -27.24 10.37 -7.40
CA ALA A 49 -27.16 10.41 -5.93
C ALA A 49 -26.10 9.45 -5.36
N THR A 50 -25.99 8.24 -5.90
CA THR A 50 -24.97 7.26 -5.49
C THR A 50 -23.56 7.75 -5.83
N CYS A 51 -23.35 8.28 -7.04
CA CYS A 51 -22.07 8.86 -7.43
C CYS A 51 -21.68 10.03 -6.52
N ALA A 52 -22.62 10.91 -6.19
CA ALA A 52 -22.40 12.02 -5.27
C ALA A 52 -21.97 11.56 -3.87
N ALA A 53 -22.59 10.49 -3.35
CA ALA A 53 -22.23 9.92 -2.05
C ALA A 53 -20.81 9.32 -2.07
N ILE A 54 -20.49 8.48 -3.06
CA ILE A 54 -19.17 7.86 -3.19
C ILE A 54 -18.07 8.91 -3.33
N CYS A 55 -18.26 9.92 -4.20
CA CYS A 55 -17.28 10.97 -4.39
C CYS A 55 -17.07 11.80 -3.11
N ARG A 56 -18.12 12.00 -2.30
CA ARG A 56 -17.98 12.69 -1.00
C ARG A 56 -17.19 11.85 -0.02
N ASP A 57 -17.48 10.56 0.10
CA ASP A 57 -16.74 9.65 0.99
C ASP A 57 -15.26 9.61 0.60
N ILE A 58 -14.96 9.49 -0.70
CA ILE A 58 -13.59 9.53 -1.23
C ILE A 58 -12.90 10.86 -0.93
N ALA A 59 -13.59 11.99 -1.08
CA ALA A 59 -13.02 13.31 -0.77
C ALA A 59 -12.62 13.42 0.71
N GLU A 60 -13.49 12.97 1.61
CA GLU A 60 -13.25 12.98 3.05
C GLU A 60 -12.09 12.05 3.45
N LEU A 61 -12.04 10.84 2.88
CA LEU A 61 -10.95 9.89 3.05
C LEU A 61 -9.62 10.43 2.54
N ALA A 62 -9.61 11.11 1.39
CA ALA A 62 -8.41 11.71 0.82
C ALA A 62 -7.89 12.85 1.70
N ALA A 63 -8.75 13.78 2.11
CA ALA A 63 -8.40 14.88 3.02
C ALA A 63 -7.93 14.38 4.39
N PHE A 64 -8.41 13.21 4.84
CA PHE A 64 -7.93 12.61 6.07
C PHE A 64 -6.55 11.98 5.90
N ASN A 65 -6.32 11.22 4.83
CA ASN A 65 -5.00 10.66 4.49
C ASN A 65 -3.93 11.75 4.34
N GLU A 66 -4.23 12.84 3.64
CA GLU A 66 -3.36 14.02 3.52
C GLU A 66 -2.84 14.47 4.90
N LYS A 67 -3.75 14.67 5.85
CA LYS A 67 -3.41 15.11 7.22
C LYS A 67 -2.59 14.09 7.99
N LEU A 68 -2.80 12.79 7.76
CA LEU A 68 -2.04 11.73 8.41
C LEU A 68 -0.62 11.64 7.85
N ILE A 69 -0.46 11.75 6.53
CA ILE A 69 0.84 11.77 5.85
C ILE A 69 1.64 13.01 6.26
N ALA A 70 1.02 14.19 6.23
CA ALA A 70 1.69 15.46 6.52
C ALA A 70 2.28 15.54 7.94
N ARG A 71 1.78 14.74 8.89
CA ARG A 71 2.24 14.70 10.28
C ARG A 71 2.96 13.41 10.66
N ASP A 72 3.27 12.55 9.68
CA ASP A 72 3.89 11.24 9.91
C ASP A 72 3.16 10.41 10.98
N SER A 73 1.84 10.29 10.83
CA SER A 73 0.99 9.60 11.79
C SER A 73 1.24 8.10 11.78
N MET A 74 1.38 7.49 12.97
CA MET A 74 1.48 6.03 13.12
C MET A 74 0.27 5.25 12.56
N PHE A 75 -0.88 5.92 12.42
CA PHE A 75 -2.10 5.35 11.82
C PHE A 75 -2.16 5.50 10.29
N GLY A 76 -1.20 6.18 9.68
CA GLY A 76 -1.17 6.46 8.24
C GLY A 76 -1.34 5.20 7.39
N PRO A 77 -0.53 4.14 7.60
CA PRO A 77 -0.61 2.93 6.79
C PRO A 77 -1.98 2.25 6.80
N GLU A 78 -2.60 2.09 7.97
CA GLU A 78 -3.92 1.44 8.10
C GLU A 78 -5.03 2.21 7.37
N ILE A 79 -4.98 3.55 7.45
CA ILE A 79 -5.97 4.42 6.80
C ILE A 79 -5.72 4.53 5.29
N ALA A 80 -4.47 4.47 4.85
CA ALA A 80 -4.08 4.40 3.45
C ALA A 80 -4.53 3.09 2.79
N ASP A 81 -4.34 1.94 3.44
CA ASP A 81 -4.88 0.65 3.00
C ASP A 81 -6.41 0.67 2.92
N THR A 82 -7.06 1.29 3.91
CA THR A 82 -8.52 1.46 3.92
C THR A 82 -8.99 2.30 2.73
N PHE A 83 -8.28 3.38 2.39
CA PHE A 83 -8.57 4.17 1.21
C PHE A 83 -8.49 3.33 -0.07
N ILE A 84 -7.41 2.57 -0.28
CA ILE A 84 -7.24 1.71 -1.47
C ILE A 84 -8.41 0.73 -1.60
N ARG A 85 -8.82 0.09 -0.49
CA ARG A 85 -9.94 -0.85 -0.49
C ARG A 85 -11.25 -0.16 -0.89
N ILE A 86 -11.57 0.97 -0.27
CA ILE A 86 -12.82 1.71 -0.55
C ILE A 86 -12.83 2.24 -1.99
N ALA A 87 -11.70 2.76 -2.47
CA ALA A 87 -11.56 3.23 -3.84
C ALA A 87 -11.79 2.10 -4.86
N ARG A 88 -11.21 0.91 -4.64
CA ARG A 88 -11.44 -0.28 -5.48
C ARG A 88 -12.90 -0.73 -5.49
N GLU A 89 -13.57 -0.67 -4.34
CA GLU A 89 -14.99 -1.02 -4.21
C GLU A 89 -15.89 0.03 -4.90
N GLY A 90 -15.55 1.31 -4.84
CA GLY A 90 -16.34 2.42 -5.39
C GLY A 90 -16.14 2.69 -6.88
N LEU A 91 -14.96 2.42 -7.43
CA LEU A 91 -14.61 2.70 -8.83
C LEU A 91 -15.59 2.09 -9.84
N PRO A 92 -16.02 0.81 -9.73
CA PRO A 92 -16.99 0.22 -10.66
C PRO A 92 -18.34 0.96 -10.69
N GLU A 93 -18.77 1.52 -9.56
CA GLU A 93 -19.99 2.33 -9.49
C GLU A 93 -19.80 3.68 -10.17
N LEU A 94 -18.63 4.33 -10.01
CA LEU A 94 -18.32 5.58 -10.70
C LEU A 94 -18.19 5.38 -12.23
N GLN A 95 -17.62 4.26 -12.67
CA GLN A 95 -17.44 3.94 -14.09
C GLN A 95 -18.76 3.86 -14.87
N GLN A 96 -19.87 3.54 -14.20
CA GLN A 96 -21.21 3.59 -14.82
C GLN A 96 -21.62 5.01 -15.26
N PHE A 97 -20.99 6.04 -14.69
CA PHE A 97 -21.26 7.45 -14.97
C PHE A 97 -20.10 8.17 -15.66
N GLN A 98 -19.12 7.44 -16.19
CA GLN A 98 -17.92 8.02 -16.81
C GLN A 98 -18.20 8.94 -18.03
N GLN A 99 -19.42 8.90 -18.60
CA GLN A 99 -19.80 9.86 -19.63
C GLN A 99 -19.86 11.32 -19.12
N HIS A 100 -19.99 11.54 -17.81
CA HIS A 100 -19.94 12.87 -17.21
C HIS A 100 -18.47 13.26 -17.00
N PRO A 101 -18.00 14.40 -17.54
CA PRO A 101 -16.59 14.79 -17.47
C PRO A 101 -16.03 14.85 -16.04
N HIS A 102 -16.82 15.35 -15.08
CA HIS A 102 -16.42 15.44 -13.67
C HIS A 102 -16.20 14.06 -13.02
N VAL A 103 -16.96 13.04 -13.44
CA VAL A 103 -16.78 11.67 -12.98
C VAL A 103 -15.51 11.06 -13.59
N ALA A 104 -15.28 11.24 -14.90
CA ALA A 104 -14.09 10.70 -15.56
C ALA A 104 -12.78 11.29 -15.01
N GLU A 105 -12.77 12.59 -14.72
CA GLU A 105 -11.65 13.26 -14.05
C GLU A 105 -11.41 12.69 -12.65
N THR A 106 -12.48 12.48 -11.88
CA THR A 106 -12.39 11.89 -10.53
C THR A 106 -11.86 10.45 -10.56
N ILE A 107 -12.31 9.63 -11.51
CA ILE A 107 -11.81 8.26 -11.69
C ILE A 107 -10.30 8.27 -11.93
N SER A 108 -9.83 9.17 -12.81
CA SER A 108 -8.41 9.29 -13.14
C SER A 108 -7.58 9.73 -11.91
N ALA A 109 -8.11 10.65 -11.11
CA ALA A 109 -7.48 11.09 -9.87
C ALA A 109 -7.44 9.97 -8.82
N ILE A 110 -8.50 9.16 -8.71
CA ILE A 110 -8.55 8.00 -7.81
C ILE A 110 -7.47 6.98 -8.20
N ASP A 111 -7.39 6.60 -9.48
CA ASP A 111 -6.40 5.62 -9.95
C ASP A 111 -4.97 6.10 -9.66
N ARG A 112 -4.66 7.36 -9.99
CA ARG A 112 -3.33 7.95 -9.72
C ARG A 112 -2.99 7.95 -8.24
N THR A 113 -3.95 8.30 -7.39
CA THR A 113 -3.76 8.33 -5.92
C THR A 113 -3.62 6.93 -5.35
N MET A 114 -4.34 5.93 -5.88
CA MET A 114 -4.16 4.54 -5.47
C MET A 114 -2.75 4.03 -5.80
N ASP A 115 -2.19 4.40 -6.95
CA ASP A 115 -0.84 4.01 -7.36
C ASP A 115 0.23 4.61 -6.45
N SER A 116 0.17 5.92 -6.18
CA SER A 116 1.11 6.57 -5.27
C SER A 116 0.96 6.11 -3.82
N CYS A 117 -0.28 5.89 -3.37
CA CYS A 117 -0.56 5.31 -2.05
C CYS A 117 0.01 3.88 -1.91
N THR A 118 -0.16 3.03 -2.93
CA THR A 118 0.40 1.67 -2.93
C THR A 118 1.91 1.71 -2.88
N THR A 119 2.53 2.56 -3.71
CA THR A 119 3.99 2.76 -3.72
C THR A 119 4.50 3.20 -2.34
N LEU A 120 3.82 4.16 -1.70
CA LEU A 120 4.18 4.63 -0.37
C LEU A 120 4.11 3.51 0.68
N LEU A 121 3.02 2.74 0.69
CA LEU A 121 2.81 1.62 1.61
C LEU A 121 3.88 0.53 1.47
N GLU A 122 4.30 0.20 0.25
CA GLU A 122 5.33 -0.81 0.00
C GLU A 122 6.68 -0.41 0.62
N MET A 123 7.05 0.87 0.56
CA MET A 123 8.31 1.34 1.14
C MET A 123 8.26 1.44 2.66
N VAL A 124 7.12 1.87 3.22
CA VAL A 124 6.93 1.93 4.68
C VAL A 124 6.84 0.51 5.25
N GLY A 125 6.12 -0.40 4.59
CA GLY A 125 6.02 -1.81 4.97
C GLY A 125 7.34 -2.56 4.90
N GLY A 126 8.25 -2.16 3.99
CA GLY A 126 9.63 -2.66 3.92
C GLY A 126 10.47 -2.38 5.18
N GLN A 127 10.11 -1.38 6.00
CA GLN A 127 10.80 -1.07 7.25
C GLN A 127 10.57 -2.14 8.34
N SER A 128 9.52 -2.98 8.24
CA SER A 128 9.34 -4.13 9.16
C SER A 128 10.27 -5.31 8.88
N MET A 129 11.05 -5.31 7.79
CA MET A 129 12.04 -6.36 7.46
C MET A 129 13.50 -5.93 7.68
N GLY A 130 13.74 -4.95 8.55
CA GLY A 130 15.10 -4.49 8.93
C GLY A 130 15.48 -4.68 10.40
N GLY A 131 14.54 -5.10 11.26
CA GLY A 131 14.75 -5.24 12.69
C GLY A 131 14.87 -6.70 13.13
N GLN A 132 16.03 -7.05 13.69
CA GLN A 132 16.26 -8.26 14.51
C GLN A 132 16.66 -9.56 13.78
N GLY A 133 17.87 -9.55 13.22
CA GLY A 133 18.67 -10.73 12.93
C GLY A 133 20.04 -10.65 13.60
N THR A 134 20.10 -10.43 14.92
CA THR A 134 21.36 -10.48 15.68
C THR A 134 21.17 -11.29 16.96
N GLN A 135 21.24 -12.62 16.86
CA GLN A 135 21.82 -13.48 17.90
C GLN A 135 21.87 -14.94 17.45
N GLY A 136 23.08 -15.47 17.33
CA GLY A 136 23.31 -16.88 17.05
C GLY A 136 24.76 -17.20 16.74
N SER A 137 25.69 -16.65 17.52
CA SER A 137 27.04 -17.21 17.58
C SER A 137 26.92 -18.64 18.13
N MET A 138 27.30 -19.63 17.34
CA MET A 138 27.69 -20.93 17.87
C MET A 138 28.85 -21.48 17.05
N GLU A 139 30.05 -21.02 17.41
CA GLU A 139 31.21 -21.89 17.41
C GLU A 139 30.84 -23.19 18.13
N ARG A 140 30.88 -24.31 17.43
CA ARG A 140 31.04 -25.62 18.06
C ARG A 140 32.11 -26.40 17.33
N SER A 141 33.32 -26.23 17.87
CA SER A 141 34.44 -27.16 17.77
C SER A 141 34.00 -28.63 17.83
N GLY A 142 34.67 -29.45 17.02
CA GLY A 142 35.12 -30.80 17.36
C GLY A 142 34.05 -31.86 17.66
N GLY A 143 33.88 -32.81 16.75
CA GLY A 143 33.12 -34.03 17.03
C GLY A 143 33.21 -35.07 15.92
N GLN A 144 34.13 -36.02 16.09
CA GLN A 144 34.24 -37.27 15.35
C GLN A 144 32.90 -38.03 15.35
N GLY A 145 32.60 -38.79 14.30
CA GLY A 145 31.55 -39.81 14.41
C GLY A 145 30.95 -40.33 13.11
N MET A 146 31.62 -41.34 12.54
CA MET A 146 31.00 -42.55 11.98
C MET A 146 29.94 -42.40 10.87
N GLY A 147 30.40 -42.64 9.64
CA GLY A 147 29.56 -43.20 8.60
C GLY A 147 29.14 -44.62 8.97
N GLN A 148 27.83 -44.88 8.94
CA GLN A 148 27.30 -46.22 8.80
C GLN A 148 26.09 -46.15 7.88
N GLN A 149 26.34 -46.49 6.61
CA GLN A 149 25.30 -46.73 5.62
C GLN A 149 24.51 -47.97 6.06
N SER A 150 23.26 -47.75 6.45
CA SER A 150 22.29 -48.81 6.68
C SER A 150 21.79 -49.31 5.32
N MET A 151 22.23 -50.51 4.96
CA MET A 151 21.77 -51.26 3.79
C MET A 151 20.80 -52.37 4.26
N GLY A 152 19.62 -52.41 3.64
CA GLY A 152 18.87 -53.65 3.41
C GLY A 152 17.84 -54.04 4.47
N GLY A 153 16.57 -54.11 4.08
CA GLY A 153 15.53 -54.66 4.95
C GLY A 153 14.09 -54.60 4.43
N ARG A 154 13.85 -55.28 3.30
CA ARG A 154 12.53 -55.60 2.70
C ARG A 154 11.44 -55.95 3.73
N GLY A 155 10.23 -55.42 3.55
CA GLY A 155 9.01 -56.08 4.01
C GLY A 155 7.85 -55.13 4.31
N THR A 156 6.83 -55.10 3.43
CA THR A 156 5.39 -55.14 3.76
C THR A 156 4.57 -54.72 2.52
N SER A 157 4.12 -55.69 1.75
CA SER A 157 2.99 -55.53 0.83
C SER A 157 1.90 -56.48 1.31
N GLY A 158 0.85 -55.93 1.93
CA GLY A 158 -0.34 -56.66 2.29
C GLY A 158 -1.17 -57.02 1.05
N GLN A 159 -1.84 -58.17 1.11
CA GLN A 159 -3.15 -58.37 0.49
C GLN A 159 -3.77 -59.68 1.01
N ARG A 160 -4.99 -59.52 1.54
CA ARG A 160 -5.98 -60.50 2.02
C ARG A 160 -5.89 -60.91 3.48
#